data_AF-A0A6M3JFX2-F1
#
_entry.id   AF-A0A6M3JFX2-F1
#
_cell.length_a   1.000
_cell.length_b   1.000
_cell.length_c   1.000
_cell.angle_alpha   90.00
_cell.angle_beta   90.00
_cell.angle_gamma   90.00
#
_symmetry.space_group_name_H-M   'P 1'
#
loop_
_entity.id
_entity.type
_entity.pdbx_description
1 polymer ?
#
loop_
_entity_poly.entity_id
_entity_poly.type
_entity_poly.pdbx_seq_one_letter_code
_entity_poly.pdbx_strand_id
1 'polypeptide(L)'
;MASLAELRQCCEELKIDCSEMTREDMENEIRTAFDKKYGRLKSYISIDKFSKTLLQFIIEEYDWVLKNKDGEVVALTDYKKGE
;
A
#
# COMPACT_ATOMS: atom_id res chain seq x y z
N MET A 1 -4.36 3.83 -10.53
CA MET A 1 -3.37 2.97 -11.23
C MET A 1 -1.98 3.53 -11.02
N ALA A 2 -1.21 2.90 -10.13
CA ALA A 2 0.16 3.29 -9.81
C ALA A 2 1.10 3.17 -11.02
N SER A 3 2.13 4.00 -11.08
CA SER A 3 3.17 3.97 -12.12
C SER A 3 4.18 2.84 -11.87
N LEU A 4 4.95 2.44 -12.88
CA LEU A 4 6.02 1.43 -12.74
C LEU A 4 7.06 1.80 -11.68
N ALA A 5 7.38 3.10 -11.55
CA ALA A 5 8.28 3.59 -10.51
C ALA A 5 7.68 3.43 -9.10
N GLU A 6 6.37 3.67 -8.98
CA GLU A 6 5.62 3.54 -7.73
C GLU A 6 5.55 2.08 -7.26
N LEU A 7 5.35 1.14 -8.18
CA LEU A 7 5.38 -0.30 -7.89
C LEU A 7 6.76 -0.77 -7.45
N ARG A 8 7.83 -0.29 -8.09
CA ARG A 8 9.21 -0.61 -7.66
C ARG A 8 9.50 -0.11 -6.25
N GLN A 9 9.06 1.09 -5.90
CA GLN A 9 9.19 1.61 -4.54
C GLN A 9 8.44 0.74 -3.52
N CYS A 10 7.23 0.31 -3.86
CA CYS A 10 6.45 -0.64 -3.03
C CYS A 10 7.20 -1.97 -2.84
N CYS A 11 7.80 -2.50 -3.90
CA CYS A 11 8.63 -3.70 -3.84
C CYS A 11 9.83 -3.52 -2.91
N GLU A 12 10.56 -2.41 -2.99
CA GLU A 12 11.71 -2.14 -2.12
C GLU A 12 11.30 -2.06 -0.64
N GLU A 13 10.21 -1.35 -0.33
CA GLU A 13 9.68 -1.24 1.04
C GLU A 13 9.26 -2.59 1.62
N LEU A 14 8.68 -3.45 0.78
CA LEU A 14 8.26 -4.81 1.15
C LEU A 14 9.38 -5.84 1.02
N LYS A 15 10.56 -5.44 0.54
CA LYS A 15 11.72 -6.30 0.27
C LYS A 15 11.39 -7.45 -0.69
N ILE A 16 10.66 -7.14 -1.75
CA ILE A 16 10.30 -8.05 -2.84
C ILE A 16 11.31 -7.83 -3.98
N ASP A 17 11.85 -8.91 -4.53
CA ASP A 17 12.66 -8.81 -5.74
C ASP A 17 11.76 -8.65 -6.96
N CYS A 18 11.76 -7.45 -7.55
CA CYS A 18 10.91 -7.10 -8.69
C CYS A 18 11.72 -6.87 -9.97
N SER A 19 12.95 -7.39 -10.04
CA SER A 19 13.92 -7.09 -11.11
C SER A 19 13.48 -7.65 -12.48
N GLU A 20 12.79 -8.79 -12.48
CA GLU A 20 12.32 -9.48 -13.69
C GLU A 20 10.79 -9.68 -13.74
N MET A 21 10.05 -8.96 -12.89
CA MET A 21 8.60 -9.09 -12.79
C MET A 21 7.87 -8.17 -13.76
N THR A 22 6.76 -8.65 -14.32
CA THR A 22 5.83 -7.78 -15.05
C THR A 22 5.08 -6.88 -14.07
N ARG A 23 4.42 -5.85 -14.59
CA ARG A 23 3.59 -4.96 -13.78
C ARG A 23 2.56 -5.74 -12.95
N GLU A 24 1.83 -6.66 -13.58
CA GLU A 24 0.83 -7.48 -12.89
C GLU A 24 1.46 -8.37 -11.82
N ASP A 25 2.62 -8.97 -12.10
CA ASP A 25 3.33 -9.80 -11.11
C ASP A 25 3.79 -8.97 -9.91
N MET A 26 4.32 -7.75 -10.14
CA MET A 26 4.68 -6.83 -9.05
C MET A 26 3.47 -6.48 -8.20
N GLU A 27 2.34 -6.13 -8.83
CA GLU A 27 1.09 -5.81 -8.13
C GLU A 27 0.63 -6.99 -7.26
N ASN A 28 0.72 -8.21 -7.80
CA ASN A 28 0.28 -9.42 -7.09
C ASN A 28 1.22 -9.83 -5.95
N GLU A 29 2.54 -9.67 -6.13
CA GLU A 29 3.53 -9.92 -5.08
C GLU A 29 3.45 -8.88 -3.96
N ILE A 30 3.24 -7.60 -4.30
CA ILE A 30 2.99 -6.54 -3.31
C ILE A 30 1.77 -6.90 -2.47
N ARG A 31 0.66 -7.30 -3.11
CA ARG A 31 -0.55 -7.77 -2.40
C ARG A 31 -0.22 -8.95 -1.49
N THR A 32 0.45 -9.98 -2.02
CA THR A 32 0.75 -11.21 -1.29
C THR A 32 1.68 -10.98 -0.10
N ALA A 33 2.76 -10.24 -0.29
CA ALA A 33 3.71 -9.89 0.78
C ALA A 33 3.01 -9.07 1.87
N PHE A 34 2.14 -8.15 1.47
CA PHE A 34 1.38 -7.34 2.40
C PHE A 34 0.34 -8.15 3.17
N ASP A 35 -0.44 -8.99 2.49
CA ASP A 35 -1.42 -9.89 3.08
C ASP A 35 -0.74 -10.86 4.07
N LYS A 36 0.42 -11.41 3.71
CA LYS A 36 1.21 -12.27 4.59
C LYS A 36 1.69 -11.54 5.85
N LYS A 37 1.99 -10.24 5.76
CA LYS A 37 2.55 -9.45 6.86
C LYS A 37 1.48 -8.81 7.75
N TYR A 38 0.34 -8.41 7.18
CA TYR A 38 -0.71 -7.66 7.86
C TYR A 38 -2.05 -8.40 7.95
N GLY A 39 -2.24 -9.44 7.14
CA GLY A 39 -3.45 -10.25 7.04
C GLY A 39 -4.51 -9.58 6.16
N ARG A 40 -5.21 -10.37 5.35
CA ARG A 40 -6.36 -9.97 4.50
C ARG A 40 -7.49 -9.23 5.23
N LEU A 41 -7.52 -9.33 6.56
CA LEU A 41 -8.66 -9.02 7.43
C LEU A 41 -8.41 -7.89 8.43
N LYS A 42 -7.27 -7.19 8.38
CA LYS A 42 -7.07 -6.04 9.27
C LYS A 42 -7.59 -4.77 8.62
N SER A 43 -8.79 -4.37 9.01
CA SER A 43 -9.49 -3.15 8.58
C SER A 43 -8.75 -1.84 8.89
N TYR A 44 -7.55 -1.88 9.47
CA TYR A 44 -6.83 -0.71 9.97
C TYR A 44 -5.34 -0.84 9.73
N ILE A 45 -4.77 0.16 9.05
CA ILE A 45 -3.34 0.34 8.93
C ILE A 45 -2.93 1.74 9.37
N SER A 46 -1.82 1.81 10.11
CA SER A 46 -1.21 3.06 10.51
C SER A 46 -0.49 3.69 9.32
N ILE A 47 -0.93 4.89 8.94
CA ILE A 47 -0.35 5.68 7.83
C ILE A 47 1.14 6.00 8.01
N ASP A 48 1.64 5.98 9.24
CA ASP A 48 3.05 6.28 9.57
C ASP A 48 4.04 5.15 9.25
N LYS A 49 3.55 3.95 8.89
CA LYS A 49 4.41 2.76 8.71
C LYS A 49 4.82 2.49 7.27
N PHE A 50 4.24 3.20 6.30
CA PHE A 50 4.39 2.93 4.88
C PHE A 50 4.46 4.22 4.11
N SER A 51 5.12 4.21 2.94
CA SER A 51 5.06 5.35 2.05
C SER A 51 3.65 5.65 1.56
N LYS A 52 3.43 6.91 1.19
CA LYS A 52 2.19 7.40 0.58
C LYS A 52 1.78 6.58 -0.64
N THR A 53 2.76 6.15 -1.43
CA THR A 53 2.59 5.34 -2.63
C THR A 53 2.07 3.94 -2.32
N LEU A 54 2.69 3.24 -1.36
CA LEU A 54 2.26 1.90 -0.97
C LEU A 54 0.88 1.91 -0.32
N LEU A 55 0.59 2.93 0.50
CA LEU A 55 -0.76 3.13 1.05
C LEU A 55 -1.78 3.34 -0.06
N GLN A 56 -1.49 4.24 -1.01
CA GLN A 56 -2.40 4.52 -2.11
C GLN A 56 -2.66 3.28 -2.98
N PHE A 57 -1.63 2.50 -3.29
CA PHE A 57 -1.76 1.24 -4.01
C PHE A 57 -2.71 0.28 -3.29
N ILE A 58 -2.53 0.09 -1.99
CA ILE A 58 -3.29 -0.90 -1.22
C ILE A 58 -4.72 -0.45 -0.97
N ILE A 59 -4.98 0.84 -0.87
CA ILE A 59 -6.35 1.32 -0.68
C ILE A 59 -7.11 1.39 -2.02
N GLU A 60 -6.43 1.61 -3.15
CA GLU A 60 -7.07 1.42 -4.46
C GLU A 60 -7.47 -0.06 -4.68
N GLU A 61 -6.68 -0.98 -4.13
CA GLU A 61 -6.85 -2.43 -4.28
C GLU A 61 -7.76 -3.10 -3.24
N TYR A 62 -7.82 -2.53 -2.03
CA TYR A 62 -8.62 -3.03 -0.92
C TYR A 62 -9.44 -1.90 -0.31
N ASP A 63 -10.69 -2.17 0.07
CA ASP A 63 -11.59 -1.23 0.76
C ASP A 63 -11.14 -1.02 2.23
N TRP A 64 -9.92 -0.54 2.43
CA TRP A 64 -9.29 -0.42 3.74
C TRP A 64 -9.50 0.96 4.35
N VAL A 65 -9.74 0.98 5.65
CA VAL A 65 -9.95 2.18 6.44
C VAL A 65 -8.61 2.56 7.10
N LEU A 66 -7.98 3.63 6.61
CA LEU A 66 -6.73 4.13 7.21
C LEU A 66 -6.99 4.69 8.60
N LYS A 67 -6.10 4.42 9.56
CA LYS A 67 -6.11 5.09 10.86
C LYS A 67 -4.83 5.89 11.09
N ASN A 68 -4.95 7.11 11.61
CA ASN A 68 -3.80 7.88 12.09
C ASN A 68 -3.30 7.32 13.45
N LYS A 69 -2.22 7.89 14.00
CA LYS A 69 -1.68 7.50 15.32
C LYS A 69 -2.67 7.71 16.46
N ASP A 70 -3.61 8.63 16.28
CA ASP A 70 -4.71 8.94 17.20
C ASP A 70 -5.89 7.96 17.08
N GLY A 71 -5.85 7.03 16.12
CA GLY A 71 -6.88 6.02 15.91
C GLY A 71 -8.09 6.48 15.11
N GLU A 72 -8.05 7.71 14.58
CA GLU A 72 -9.09 8.27 13.74
C GLU A 72 -9.01 7.75 12.32
N VAL A 73 -10.18 7.52 11.73
CA VAL A 73 -10.31 7.08 10.35
C VAL A 73 -9.98 8.24 9.41
N VAL A 74 -8.93 8.09 8.62
CA VAL A 74 -8.54 9.09 7.62
C VAL A 74 -9.14 8.68 6.28
N ALA A 75 -10.05 9.50 5.75
CA ALA A 75 -10.57 9.29 4.41
C ALA A 75 -9.44 9.49 3.39
N LEU A 76 -9.35 8.59 2.41
CA LEU A 76 -8.44 8.66 1.26
C LEU A 76 -8.36 10.04 0.59
N THR A 77 -9.50 10.71 0.53
CA THR A 77 -9.67 12.02 -0.10
C THR A 77 -8.86 13.10 0.62
N ASP A 78 -8.66 12.96 1.93
CA ASP A 78 -7.83 13.85 2.75
C ASP A 78 -6.33 13.56 2.52
N TYR A 79 -5.96 12.30 2.34
CA TYR A 79 -4.58 11.90 2.03
C TYR A 79 -4.14 12.35 0.62
N LYS A 80 -5.06 12.36 -0.35
CA LYS A 80 -4.84 12.94 -1.69
C LYS A 80 -4.77 14.48 -1.69
N LYS A 81 -5.30 15.16 -0.66
CA LYS A 81 -5.33 16.62 -0.55
C LYS A 81 -4.14 17.25 0.16
N GLY A 82 -3.28 16.46 0.81
CA GLY A 82 -2.01 16.93 1.35
C GLY A 82 -0.97 17.14 0.25
N GLU A 83 -1.13 18.23 -0.51
CA GLU A 83 -0.06 19.04 -1.11
C GLU A 83 0.21 20.25 -0.21
#